data_AF-A0A7V8VSA7-F1
#
_entry.id   AF-A0A7V8VSA7-F1
#
_cell.length_a   1.000
_cell.length_b   1.000
_cell.length_c   1.000
_cell.angle_alpha   90.00
_cell.angle_beta   90.00
_cell.angle_gamma   90.00
#
_symmetry.space_group_name_H-M   'P 1'
#
loop_
_entity.id
_entity.type
_entity.pdbx_description
1 polymer ?
#
loop_
_entity_poly.entity_id
_entity_poly.type
_entity_poly.pdbx_seq_one_letter_code
_entity_poly.pdbx_strand_id
1 'polypeptide(L)' 'MEKSSGRTNHVERWNLTLRQRLGRFVRRTLSFSKSDHMHEISLRLFLHEYNRSRARDPLYQP' A
#
# COMPACT_ATOMS: atom_id res chain seq x y z
N MET A 1 -0.63 3.46 -32.68
CA MET A 1 -0.79 2.36 -31.71
C MET A 1 -0.99 3.02 -30.35
N GLU A 2 -2.24 3.18 -29.93
CA GLU A 2 -2.60 3.91 -28.72
C GLU A 2 -2.23 3.06 -27.49
N LYS A 3 -1.37 3.59 -26.63
CA LYS A 3 -0.87 2.88 -25.44
C LYS A 3 -2.02 2.67 -24.44
N SER A 4 -2.44 1.42 -24.27
CA SER A 4 -3.32 0.95 -23.19
C SER A 4 -2.72 1.09 -21.78
N SER A 5 -1.59 1.79 -21.62
CA SER A 5 -0.70 1.77 -20.44
C SER A 5 -1.08 2.72 -19.30
N GLY A 6 -2.32 3.23 -19.26
CA GLY A 6 -2.72 4.25 -18.29
C GLY A 6 -3.61 3.76 -17.14
N ARG A 7 -4.38 2.69 -17.35
CA ARG A 7 -5.46 2.32 -16.41
C ARG A 7 -4.94 1.69 -15.10
N THR A 8 -3.87 0.91 -15.16
CA THR A 8 -3.33 0.18 -13.99
C THR A 8 -2.20 0.92 -13.27
N ASN A 9 -1.66 1.99 -13.86
CA ASN A 9 -0.48 2.68 -13.34
C ASN A 9 -0.71 3.26 -11.93
N HIS A 10 -1.92 3.77 -11.65
CA HIS A 10 -2.29 4.24 -10.32
C HIS A 10 -2.26 3.11 -9.27
N VAL A 11 -2.77 1.93 -9.63
CA VAL A 11 -2.79 0.74 -8.76
C VAL A 11 -1.36 0.22 -8.54
N GLU A 12 -0.55 0.19 -9.59
CA GLU A 12 0.86 -0.22 -9.53
C GLU A 12 1.68 0.71 -8.62
N ARG A 13 1.50 2.02 -8.74
CA ARG A 13 2.13 3.02 -7.88
C ARG A 13 1.70 2.84 -6.42
N TRP A 14 0.40 2.65 -6.18
CA TRP A 14 -0.11 2.42 -4.84
C TRP A 14 0.46 1.13 -4.21
N ASN A 15 0.51 0.05 -4.99
CA ASN A 15 1.13 -1.21 -4.58
C ASN A 15 2.63 -1.07 -4.27
N LEU A 16 3.34 -0.22 -5.00
CA LEU A 16 4.74 0.11 -4.71
C LEU A 16 4.86 0.84 -3.36
N THR A 17 4.01 1.84 -3.11
CA THR A 17 3.97 2.55 -1.81
C THR A 17 3.70 1.59 -0.66
N LEU A 18 2.74 0.67 -0.82
CA LEU A 18 2.42 -0.33 0.19
C LEU A 18 3.62 -1.22 0.52
N ARG A 19 4.31 -1.74 -0.51
CA ARG A 19 5.51 -2.60 -0.33
C ARG A 19 6.70 -1.88 0.28
N GLN A 20 6.91 -0.60 -0.06
CA GLN A 20 7.98 0.20 0.51
C GLN A 20 7.76 0.49 2.00
N ARG A 21 6.50 0.69 2.41
CA ARG A 21 6.16 1.03 3.79
C ARG A 21 5.91 -0.19 4.68
N LEU A 22 5.44 -1.30 4.13
CA LEU A 22 5.18 -2.53 4.87
C LEU A 22 6.14 -3.65 4.46
N GLY A 23 7.21 -3.80 5.24
CA GLY A 23 8.20 -4.88 5.11
C GLY A 23 7.61 -6.31 5.10
N ARG A 24 6.39 -6.45 5.65
CA ARG A 24 5.66 -7.73 5.70
C ARG A 24 5.10 -8.18 4.35
N PHE A 25 5.01 -7.26 3.39
CA PHE A 25 4.54 -7.51 2.01
C PHE A 25 5.69 -7.57 1.00
N VAL A 26 6.95 -7.59 1.47
CA VAL A 26 8.12 -7.81 0.62
C VAL A 26 8.37 -9.32 0.43
N ARG A 27 9.53 -9.70 -0.11
CA ARG A 27 9.85 -11.07 -0.53
C ARG A 27 9.69 -12.07 0.62
N ARG A 28 9.12 -13.25 0.30
CA ARG A 28 8.83 -14.35 1.23
C ARG A 28 10.01 -14.80 2.09
N THR A 29 11.23 -14.69 1.57
CA THR A 29 12.45 -15.22 2.18
C THR A 29 13.09 -14.32 3.23
N LEU A 30 12.72 -13.03 3.32
CA LEU A 30 13.46 -12.07 4.16
C LEU A 30 12.63 -11.57 5.34
N SER A 31 11.35 -11.24 5.15
CA SER A 31 10.55 -10.55 6.19
C SER A 31 9.04 -10.75 6.05
N PHE A 32 8.61 -11.77 5.31
CA PHE A 32 7.20 -12.04 5.09
C PHE A 32 6.56 -12.65 6.34
N SER A 33 5.38 -12.17 6.71
CA SER A 33 4.61 -12.77 7.80
C SER A 33 4.14 -14.17 7.39
N LYS A 34 4.18 -15.13 8.32
CA LYS A 34 3.70 -16.51 8.07
C LYS A 34 2.20 -16.70 8.38
N SER A 35 1.52 -15.64 8.80
CA SER A 35 0.11 -15.67 9.20
C SER A 35 -0.66 -14.62 8.42
N ASP A 36 -1.65 -15.07 7.65
CA ASP A 36 -2.53 -14.20 6.87
C ASP A 36 -3.30 -13.23 7.77
N HIS A 37 -3.67 -13.66 8.98
CA HIS A 37 -4.29 -12.81 9.99
C HIS A 37 -3.40 -11.62 10.38
N MET A 38 -2.10 -11.86 10.56
CA MET A 38 -1.14 -10.80 10.86
C MET A 38 -0.89 -9.88 9.66
N HIS A 39 -0.98 -10.39 8.43
CA HIS A 39 -0.95 -9.55 7.23
C HIS A 39 -2.16 -8.64 7.16
N GLU A 40 -3.35 -9.17 7.43
CA GLU A 40 -4.58 -8.40 7.44
C GLU A 40 -4.56 -7.29 8.50
N ILE A 41 -4.17 -7.60 9.74
CA ILE A 41 -4.03 -6.59 10.79
C ILE A 41 -3.02 -5.51 10.39
N SER A 42 -1.87 -5.91 9.84
CA SER A 42 -0.83 -4.96 9.41
C SER A 42 -1.34 -4.04 8.31
N LEU A 43 -2.11 -4.57 7.35
CA LEU A 43 -2.72 -3.80 6.28
C LEU A 43 -3.77 -2.82 6.83
N ARG A 44 -4.66 -3.28 7.72
CA ARG A 44 -5.68 -2.42 8.34
C ARG A 44 -5.04 -1.27 9.11
N LEU A 45 -4.05 -1.55 9.96
CA LEU A 45 -3.30 -0.53 10.70
C LEU A 45 -2.63 0.48 9.76
N PHE A 46 -2.03 0.00 8.68
CA PHE A 46 -1.45 0.86 7.65
C PHE A 46 -2.48 1.78 7.01
N LEU A 47 -3.64 1.25 6.60
CA LEU A 47 -4.70 2.04 5.98
C LEU A 47 -5.24 3.10 6.93
N HIS A 48 -5.44 2.75 8.20
CA HIS A 48 -5.86 3.71 9.23
C HIS A 48 -4.85 4.86 9.38
N GLU A 49 -3.56 4.55 9.51
CA GLU A 49 -2.53 5.57 9.65
C GLU A 49 -2.35 6.39 8.35
N TYR A 50 -2.41 5.73 7.20
CA TYR A 50 -2.34 6.39 5.89
C TYR A 50 -3.47 7.39 5.71
N ASN A 51 -4.72 6.99 5.98
CA ASN A 51 -5.88 7.85 5.85
C ASN A 51 -5.85 8.98 6.89
N ARG A 52 -5.43 8.69 8.13
CA ARG A 52 -5.27 9.70 9.19
C ARG A 52 -4.19 10.73 8.83
N SER A 53 -3.09 10.29 8.23
CA SER A 53 -2.02 11.18 7.74
C SER A 53 -2.53 12.06 6.59
N ARG A 54 -3.29 11.50 5.65
CA ARG A 54 -3.92 12.26 4.55
C ARG A 54 -4.94 13.27 5.06
N ALA A 55 -5.80 12.89 6.00
CA ALA A 55 -6.79 13.81 6.56
C ALA A 55 -6.18 14.99 7.34
N ARG A 56 -4.92 14.86 7.78
CA ARG A 56 -4.17 15.94 8.45
C ARG A 56 -3.43 16.84 7.46
N ASP A 57 -3.30 16.42 6.20
CA ASP A 57 -2.69 17.24 5.17
C ASP A 57 -3.70 18.32 4.75
N PRO A 58 -3.38 19.62 4.95
CA PRO A 58 -4.29 20.72 4.64
C PRO A 58 -4.63 20.85 3.14
N LEU A 59 -3.92 20.12 2.27
CA LEU A 59 -4.15 20.08 0.83
C LEU A 59 -4.86 18.79 0.38
N TYR A 60 -5.24 17.91 1.29
CA TYR A 60 -5.93 16.67 0.93
C TYR A 60 -7.38 16.92 0.53
N GLN A 61 -7.71 16.53 -0.70
CA GLN A 61 -9.08 16.48 -1.24
C GLN A 61 -9.42 14.99 -1.50
N PRO A 62 -10.44 14.42 -0.81
CA PRO A 62 -10.80 13.01 -0.92
C PRO A 62 -11.34 12.59 -2.29
#